data_AF-A0A661L7N5-F1
#
_entry.id   AF-A0A661L7N5-F1
#
_cell.length_a   1.000
_cell.length_b   1.000
_cell.length_c   1.000
_cell.angle_alpha   90.00
_cell.angle_beta   90.00
_cell.angle_gamma   90.00
#
_symmetry.space_group_name_H-M   'P 1'
#
loop_
_entity.id
_entity.type
_entity.pdbx_description
1 polymer ?
#
loop_
_entity_poly.entity_id
_entity_poly.type
_entity_poly.pdbx_seq_one_letter_code
_entity_poly.pdbx_strand_id
1 'polypeptide(L)'
;MRGNDWLNNIPEALFDHLSCPKTTHRPMCDNSNRMANEHNLNDKRPWINYEESDYILHFGINELATSYGQRKTAQLRAAIKRGAKLVVFDPRRSETANMATEWIPIKPGTDAAVALAMAYV
;
A
#
# COMPACT_ATOMS: atom_id res chain seq x y z
N MET A 1 15.04 -9.78 11.61
CA MET A 1 16.05 -8.71 11.41
C MET A 1 15.33 -7.37 11.41
N ARG A 2 15.58 -6.50 12.41
CA ARG A 2 14.99 -5.15 12.48
C ARG A 2 15.66 -4.28 11.41
N GLY A 3 15.10 -4.22 10.19
CA GLY A 3 15.62 -3.34 9.12
C GLY A 3 15.68 -1.88 9.58
N ASN A 4 16.64 -1.10 9.07
CA ASN A 4 16.92 0.35 9.24
C ASN A 4 16.74 1.02 10.63
N ASP A 5 16.39 0.29 11.67
CA ASP A 5 15.99 0.76 13.00
C ASP A 5 17.16 0.67 14.00
N TRP A 6 18.38 0.93 13.56
CA TRP A 6 19.61 0.74 14.34
C TRP A 6 19.67 1.55 15.65
N LEU A 7 18.96 2.67 15.71
CA LEU A 7 18.91 3.55 16.88
C LEU A 7 17.68 3.34 17.76
N ASN A 8 16.75 2.45 17.41
CA ASN A 8 15.52 2.25 18.20
C ASN A 8 15.78 1.67 19.59
N ASN A 9 16.94 1.06 19.82
CA ASN A 9 17.34 0.55 21.14
C ASN A 9 17.46 1.66 22.21
N ILE A 10 17.88 2.88 21.84
CA ILE A 10 18.05 3.99 22.80
C ILE A 10 16.69 4.54 23.27
N PRO A 11 15.75 4.93 22.38
CA PRO A 11 14.40 5.29 22.78
C PRO A 11 13.68 4.14 23.50
N GLU A 12 13.81 2.89 23.02
CA GLU A 12 13.17 1.74 23.65
C GLU A 12 13.60 1.58 25.11
N ALA A 13 14.90 1.63 25.38
CA ALA A 13 15.43 1.53 26.74
C ALA A 13 14.97 2.70 27.64
N LEU A 14 14.89 3.92 27.10
CA LEU A 14 14.40 5.08 27.83
C LEU A 14 12.92 4.93 28.22
N PHE A 15 12.06 4.56 27.29
CA PHE A 15 10.63 4.38 27.57
C PHE A 15 10.38 3.24 28.55
N ASP A 16 11.15 2.14 28.43
CA ASP A 16 11.09 1.03 29.39
C ASP A 16 11.53 1.47 30.79
N HIS A 17 12.63 2.23 30.91
CA HIS A 17 13.10 2.77 32.19
C HIS A 17 12.05 3.69 32.85
N LEU A 18 11.37 4.52 32.05
CA LEU A 18 10.34 5.45 32.53
C LEU A 18 8.98 4.78 32.75
N SER A 19 8.85 3.47 32.49
CA SER A 19 7.56 2.75 32.50
C SER A 19 6.48 3.42 31.65
N CYS A 20 6.90 4.06 30.55
CA CYS A 20 6.04 4.83 29.67
C CYS A 20 5.60 3.99 28.47
N PRO A 21 4.31 4.03 28.08
CA PRO A 21 3.83 3.30 26.92
C PRO A 21 4.52 3.77 25.64
N LYS A 22 5.01 2.80 24.86
CA LYS A 22 5.64 3.05 23.56
C LYS A 22 4.56 3.41 22.54
N THR A 23 4.54 4.66 22.12
CA THR A 23 3.65 5.12 21.05
C THR A 23 4.45 5.68 19.88
N THR A 24 3.92 5.53 18.68
CA THR A 24 4.45 6.13 17.45
C THR A 24 3.27 6.60 16.61
N HIS A 25 3.49 7.37 15.56
CA HIS A 25 2.41 7.72 14.62
C HIS A 25 1.97 6.55 13.73
N ARG A 26 2.73 5.43 13.72
CA ARG A 26 2.52 4.29 12.81
C ARG A 26 1.13 3.64 12.88
N PRO A 27 0.49 3.49 14.06
CA PRO A 27 -0.87 2.93 14.16
C PRO A 27 -1.89 3.70 13.31
N MET A 28 -1.66 5.00 13.07
CA MET A 28 -2.54 5.84 12.24
C MET A 28 -2.13 5.88 10.76
N CYS A 29 -0.94 5.39 10.40
CA CYS A 29 -0.40 5.53 9.05
C CYS A 29 -0.57 4.26 8.22
N ASP A 30 0.19 3.20 8.51
CA ASP A 30 0.25 2.00 7.67
C ASP A 30 0.19 0.69 8.44
N ASN A 31 -0.02 0.73 9.77
CA ASN A 31 0.09 -0.45 10.62
C ASN A 31 -0.81 -1.60 10.16
N SER A 32 -2.06 -1.32 9.81
CA SER A 32 -3.02 -2.34 9.34
C SER A 32 -2.51 -3.07 8.09
N ASN A 33 -1.95 -2.34 7.11
CA ASN A 33 -1.39 -2.93 5.90
C ASN A 33 -0.15 -3.78 6.22
N ARG A 34 0.74 -3.29 7.11
CA ARG A 34 1.95 -4.05 7.50
C ARG A 34 1.60 -5.34 8.23
N MET A 35 0.62 -5.30 9.14
CA MET A 35 0.16 -6.50 9.85
C MET A 35 -0.41 -7.53 8.88
N ALA A 36 -1.21 -7.09 7.90
CA ALA A 36 -1.72 -7.98 6.86
C ALA A 36 -0.58 -8.61 6.03
N ASN A 37 0.40 -7.82 5.58
CA ASN A 37 1.51 -8.35 4.80
C ASN A 37 2.42 -9.28 5.62
N GLU A 38 2.70 -8.95 6.89
CA GLU A 38 3.54 -9.80 7.75
C GLU A 38 2.85 -11.14 8.02
N HIS A 39 1.52 -11.14 8.22
CA HIS A 39 0.75 -12.36 8.43
C HIS A 39 0.69 -13.26 7.18
N ASN A 40 0.62 -12.68 5.98
CA ASN A 40 0.41 -13.44 4.74
C ASN A 40 1.69 -13.71 3.92
N LEU A 41 2.69 -12.82 4.00
CA LEU A 41 3.86 -12.79 3.11
C LEU A 41 5.20 -12.81 3.87
N ASN A 42 5.19 -12.77 5.20
CA ASN A 42 6.39 -12.66 6.03
C ASN A 42 7.30 -11.46 5.65
N ASP A 43 6.71 -10.43 5.04
CA ASP A 43 7.33 -9.15 4.72
C ASP A 43 6.37 -8.04 5.14
N LYS A 44 6.90 -6.97 5.73
CA LYS A 44 6.12 -5.84 6.20
C LYS A 44 5.73 -4.89 5.07
N ARG A 45 6.54 -4.80 4.01
CA ARG A 45 6.38 -3.86 2.89
C ARG A 45 6.91 -4.52 1.60
N PRO A 46 6.18 -5.50 1.06
CA PRO A 46 6.58 -6.12 -0.20
C PRO A 46 6.70 -5.06 -1.30
N TRP A 47 7.74 -5.18 -2.12
CA TRP A 47 7.94 -4.27 -3.25
C TRP A 47 6.91 -4.57 -4.35
N ILE A 48 6.25 -3.53 -4.86
CA ILE A 48 5.29 -3.67 -5.96
C ILE A 48 6.06 -3.62 -7.29
N ASN A 49 6.04 -4.72 -8.04
CA ASN A 49 6.73 -4.85 -9.32
C ASN A 49 5.84 -4.42 -10.50
N TYR A 50 5.77 -3.11 -10.77
CA TYR A 50 5.06 -2.61 -11.96
C TYR A 50 5.81 -2.92 -13.29
N GLU A 51 7.12 -3.14 -13.24
CA GLU A 51 7.94 -3.32 -14.45
C GLU A 51 7.58 -4.60 -15.20
N GLU A 52 7.11 -5.64 -14.51
CA GLU A 52 6.75 -6.93 -15.11
C GLU A 52 5.26 -7.26 -14.99
N SER A 53 4.44 -6.35 -14.42
CA SER A 53 3.00 -6.56 -14.32
C SER A 53 2.28 -6.25 -15.63
N ASP A 54 1.40 -7.17 -16.05
CA ASP A 54 0.45 -6.97 -17.16
C ASP A 54 -0.95 -6.58 -16.67
N TYR A 55 -1.25 -6.85 -15.39
CA TYR A 55 -2.52 -6.52 -14.76
C TYR A 55 -2.27 -5.96 -13.36
N ILE A 56 -2.83 -4.79 -13.08
CA ILE A 56 -2.59 -4.03 -11.85
C ILE A 56 -3.93 -3.69 -11.21
N LEU A 57 -4.09 -4.07 -9.94
CA LEU A 57 -5.25 -3.80 -9.11
C LEU A 57 -4.88 -2.83 -7.99
N HIS A 58 -5.53 -1.66 -7.96
CA HIS A 58 -5.36 -0.66 -6.91
C HIS A 58 -6.66 -0.51 -6.11
N PHE A 59 -6.60 -0.78 -4.80
CA PHE A 59 -7.69 -0.49 -3.85
C PHE A 59 -7.35 0.75 -3.04
N GLY A 60 -7.98 1.88 -3.38
CA GLY A 60 -7.77 3.18 -2.71
C GLY A 60 -6.37 3.78 -2.88
N ILE A 61 -5.55 3.27 -3.80
CA ILE A 61 -4.16 3.72 -4.00
C ILE A 61 -4.13 4.85 -5.04
N ASN A 62 -3.63 6.03 -4.63
CA ASN A 62 -3.42 7.17 -5.52
C ASN A 62 -1.94 7.45 -5.79
N GLU A 63 -1.26 6.48 -6.40
CA GLU A 63 0.18 6.48 -6.63
C GLU A 63 0.71 7.73 -7.38
N LEU A 64 -0.11 8.33 -8.25
CA LEU A 64 0.32 9.50 -9.04
C LEU A 64 0.37 10.81 -8.24
N ALA A 65 -0.28 10.87 -7.08
CA ALA A 65 -0.35 12.08 -6.26
C ALA A 65 0.25 11.90 -4.85
N THR A 66 0.19 10.70 -4.28
CA THR A 66 0.62 10.46 -2.89
C THR A 66 1.87 9.59 -2.77
N SER A 67 2.44 9.10 -3.87
CA SER A 67 3.63 8.24 -3.79
C SER A 67 4.86 9.04 -3.38
N TYR A 68 5.58 8.50 -2.40
CA TYR A 68 6.81 9.10 -1.87
C TYR A 68 8.00 8.96 -2.83
N GLY A 69 7.94 8.01 -3.79
CA GLY A 69 9.07 7.65 -4.64
C GLY A 69 8.79 7.87 -6.12
N GLN A 70 9.51 8.82 -6.74
CA GLN A 70 9.44 9.10 -8.19
C GLN A 70 9.66 7.84 -9.04
N ARG A 71 10.52 6.92 -8.58
CA ARG A 71 10.77 5.63 -9.24
C ARG A 71 9.51 4.79 -9.39
N LYS A 72 8.73 4.64 -8.33
CA LYS A 72 7.54 3.77 -8.32
C LYS A 72 6.45 4.33 -9.23
N THR A 73 6.24 5.64 -9.20
CA THR A 73 5.33 6.34 -10.10
C THR A 73 5.78 6.23 -11.57
N ALA A 74 7.09 6.34 -11.84
CA ALA A 74 7.63 6.18 -13.20
C ALA A 74 7.42 4.75 -13.72
N GLN A 75 7.63 3.73 -12.89
CA GLN A 75 7.39 2.33 -13.25
C GLN A 75 5.91 2.07 -13.56
N LEU A 76 4.98 2.61 -12.76
CA LEU A 76 3.54 2.53 -13.04
C LEU A 76 3.20 3.16 -14.39
N ARG A 77 3.71 4.36 -14.67
CA ARG A 77 3.49 5.05 -15.97
C ARG A 77 4.05 4.24 -17.13
N ALA A 78 5.21 3.62 -16.97
CA ALA A 78 5.82 2.75 -17.97
C ALA A 78 4.96 1.50 -18.23
N ALA A 79 4.41 0.89 -17.18
CA ALA A 79 3.51 -0.26 -17.29
C ALA A 79 2.23 0.09 -18.06
N ILE A 80 1.59 1.21 -17.71
CA ILE A 80 0.40 1.71 -18.44
C ILE A 80 0.75 1.96 -19.90
N LYS A 81 1.89 2.60 -20.21
CA LYS A 81 2.33 2.87 -21.58
C LYS A 81 2.61 1.58 -22.37
N ARG A 82 3.11 0.53 -21.71
CA ARG A 82 3.30 -0.79 -22.30
C ARG A 82 1.98 -1.50 -22.61
N GLY A 83 0.88 -1.08 -21.98
CA GLY A 83 -0.45 -1.66 -22.18
C GLY A 83 -0.92 -2.54 -21.01
N ALA A 84 -0.27 -2.48 -19.85
CA ALA A 84 -0.76 -3.16 -18.67
C ALA A 84 -2.17 -2.65 -18.29
N LYS A 85 -3.08 -3.56 -17.98
CA LYS A 85 -4.44 -3.19 -17.55
C LYS A 85 -4.38 -2.68 -16.12
N LEU A 86 -4.69 -1.40 -15.93
CA LEU A 86 -4.81 -0.77 -14.62
C LEU A 86 -6.28 -0.66 -14.23
N VAL A 87 -6.67 -1.37 -13.17
CA VAL A 87 -8.01 -1.28 -12.56
C VAL A 87 -7.88 -0.60 -11.20
N VAL A 88 -8.67 0.46 -10.99
CA VAL A 88 -8.65 1.24 -9.76
C VAL A 88 -10.03 1.20 -9.10
N PHE A 89 -10.08 0.64 -7.90
CA PHE A 89 -11.22 0.72 -6.99
C PHE A 89 -11.01 1.92 -6.07
N ASP A 90 -11.77 2.99 -6.27
CA ASP A 90 -11.67 4.21 -5.49
C ASP A 90 -13.04 4.92 -5.49
N PRO A 91 -13.62 5.30 -4.33
CA PRO A 91 -14.87 6.04 -4.28
C PRO A 91 -14.83 7.36 -5.06
N ARG A 92 -13.65 7.97 -5.19
CA ARG A 92 -13.43 9.16 -6.01
C ARG A 92 -12.69 8.79 -7.29
N ARG A 93 -12.91 9.58 -8.35
CA ARG A 93 -12.07 9.51 -9.56
C ARG A 93 -10.74 10.22 -9.30
N SER A 94 -9.84 9.55 -8.59
CA SER A 94 -8.50 10.05 -8.28
C SER A 94 -7.64 10.25 -9.53
N GLU A 95 -6.49 10.89 -9.36
CA GLU A 95 -5.50 11.13 -10.41
C GLU A 95 -5.03 9.81 -11.04
N THR A 96 -4.82 8.80 -10.19
CA THR A 96 -4.48 7.44 -10.62
C THR A 96 -5.67 6.77 -11.31
N ALA A 97 -6.89 6.89 -10.77
CA ALA A 97 -8.10 6.38 -11.42
C ALA A 97 -8.37 7.04 -12.78
N ASN A 98 -8.00 8.30 -12.97
CA ASN A 98 -8.18 9.01 -14.23
C ASN A 98 -7.25 8.49 -15.34
N MET A 99 -6.11 7.90 -14.97
CA MET A 99 -5.19 7.22 -15.89
C MET A 99 -5.45 5.71 -16.00
N ALA A 100 -6.40 5.17 -15.24
CA ALA A 100 -6.72 3.76 -15.22
C ALA A 100 -7.44 3.33 -16.51
N THR A 101 -7.23 2.08 -16.90
CA THR A 101 -8.03 1.44 -17.95
C THR A 101 -9.49 1.28 -17.49
N GLU A 102 -9.68 1.04 -16.19
CA GLU A 102 -11.00 0.85 -15.59
C GLU A 102 -11.02 1.49 -14.20
N TRP A 103 -12.04 2.31 -13.93
CA TRP A 103 -12.29 2.89 -12.62
C TRP A 103 -13.63 2.40 -12.09
N ILE A 104 -13.60 1.82 -10.89
CA ILE A 104 -14.78 1.26 -10.24
C ILE A 104 -15.07 2.07 -8.97
N PRO A 105 -16.13 2.90 -8.96
CA PRO A 105 -16.51 3.71 -7.79
C PRO A 105 -17.18 2.83 -6.73
N ILE A 106 -16.38 2.23 -5.87
CA ILE A 106 -16.86 1.42 -4.75
C ILE A 106 -17.44 2.29 -3.62
N LYS A 107 -18.31 1.69 -2.81
CA LYS A 107 -18.74 2.32 -1.55
C LYS A 107 -17.58 2.26 -0.55
N PRO A 108 -17.28 3.34 0.20
CA PRO A 108 -16.23 3.31 1.21
C PRO A 108 -16.41 2.15 2.20
N GLY A 109 -15.34 1.39 2.43
CA GLY A 109 -15.33 0.25 3.35
C GLY A 109 -15.86 -1.07 2.77
N THR A 110 -16.15 -1.15 1.47
CA THR A 110 -16.61 -2.40 0.82
C THR A 110 -15.54 -3.11 0.00
N ASP A 111 -14.27 -2.70 0.10
CA ASP A 111 -13.13 -3.29 -0.61
C ASP A 111 -13.00 -4.81 -0.37
N ALA A 112 -13.19 -5.23 0.88
CA ALA A 112 -13.12 -6.65 1.26
C ALA A 112 -14.22 -7.49 0.58
N ALA A 113 -15.42 -6.93 0.39
CA ALA A 113 -16.51 -7.62 -0.29
C ALA A 113 -16.17 -7.85 -1.77
N VAL A 114 -15.54 -6.87 -2.42
CA VAL A 114 -15.04 -7.01 -3.80
C VAL A 114 -13.96 -8.08 -3.87
N ALA A 115 -12.95 -8.02 -3.00
CA ALA A 115 -11.85 -8.98 -2.99
C ALA A 115 -12.35 -10.42 -2.75
N LEU A 116 -13.29 -10.61 -1.82
CA LEU A 116 -13.91 -11.91 -1.55
C LEU A 116 -14.73 -12.42 -2.74
N ALA A 117 -15.50 -11.54 -3.40
CA ALA A 117 -16.25 -11.91 -4.59
C ALA A 117 -15.32 -12.32 -5.74
N MET A 118 -14.20 -11.62 -5.93
CA MET A 118 -13.17 -11.99 -6.92
C MET A 118 -12.53 -13.35 -6.62
N ALA A 119 -12.27 -13.66 -5.35
CA ALA A 119 -11.67 -14.94 -4.94
C ALA A 119 -12.65 -16.12 -5.02
N TYR A 120 -13.96 -15.85 -5.00
CA TYR A 120 -14.99 -16.88 -5.09
C TYR A 120 -15.18 -17.43 -6.51
N VAL A 121 -14.97 -16.58 -7.53
CA VAL A 121 -15.15 -16.90 -8.95
C VAL A 121 -13.93 -17.64 -9.49
#